data_AF-A0A2H9PQK1-F1
#
_entry.id   AF-A0A2H9PQK1-F1
#
_cell.length_a   1.000
_cell.length_b   1.000
_cell.length_c   1.000
_cell.angle_alpha   90.00
_cell.angle_beta   90.00
_cell.angle_gamma   90.00
#
_symmetry.space_group_name_H-M   'P 1'
#
loop_
_entity.id
_entity.type
_entity.pdbx_description
1 polymer ?
#
loop_
_entity_poly.entity_id
_entity_poly.type
_entity_poly.pdbx_seq_one_letter_code
_entity_poly.pdbx_strand_id
1 'polypeptide(L)'
;MGSVIQKKLGDYVGVAPGSEMKTTIRLAKKQKARIALIDQDIETTLKRFSRSLTWKERWNLLVDIFKGVVLRKNELEDLNIEKFDLTKVPSQEVIRVLINKMRERYPNICRVLIDERNKIMARNLSYLMNEHPEKSILAVVGAGHEEEIIDLIKKDLDNKISYSFSVKNSN
;
A
#
# COMPACT_ATOMS: atom_id res chain seq x y z
N MET A 1 -6.44 -22.36 -16.31
CA MET A 1 -6.71 -20.92 -16.48
C MET A 1 -6.32 -20.06 -15.27
N GLY A 2 -6.31 -20.59 -14.03
CA GLY A 2 -5.93 -19.81 -12.83
C GLY A 2 -4.47 -19.34 -12.76
N SER A 3 -3.48 -20.13 -13.22
CA SER A 3 -2.06 -19.78 -13.06
C SER A 3 -1.59 -18.61 -13.92
N VAL A 4 -2.10 -18.45 -15.14
CA VAL A 4 -1.72 -17.34 -16.03
C VAL A 4 -2.31 -16.02 -15.55
N ILE A 5 -3.58 -16.04 -15.10
CA ILE A 5 -4.20 -14.87 -14.46
C ILE A 5 -3.45 -14.56 -13.17
N GLN A 6 -3.20 -15.55 -12.29
CA GLN A 6 -2.48 -15.33 -11.03
C GLN A 6 -1.04 -14.85 -11.23
N LYS A 7 -0.34 -15.30 -12.28
CA LYS A 7 1.01 -14.82 -12.63
C LYS A 7 0.98 -13.39 -13.17
N LYS A 8 0.14 -13.09 -14.17
CA LYS A 8 0.01 -11.72 -14.71
C LYS A 8 -0.49 -10.72 -13.68
N LEU A 9 -1.38 -11.17 -12.81
CA LEU A 9 -1.90 -10.40 -11.68
C LEU A 9 -0.85 -10.26 -10.59
N GLY A 10 -0.02 -11.29 -10.35
CA GLY A 10 1.17 -11.19 -9.50
C GLY A 10 2.20 -10.21 -10.05
N ASP A 11 2.39 -10.15 -11.37
CA ASP A 11 3.30 -9.19 -12.00
C ASP A 11 2.75 -7.75 -11.97
N TYR A 12 1.42 -7.58 -11.96
CA TYR A 12 0.74 -6.27 -11.98
C TYR A 12 0.41 -5.74 -10.57
N VAL A 13 0.05 -6.63 -9.64
CA VAL A 13 -0.32 -6.37 -8.24
C VAL A 13 0.86 -6.58 -7.31
N GLY A 14 1.80 -7.44 -7.66
CA GLY A 14 3.12 -7.55 -7.04
C GLY A 14 3.99 -6.39 -7.48
N VAL A 15 3.56 -5.19 -7.07
CA VAL A 15 4.44 -4.03 -6.99
C VAL A 15 5.70 -4.49 -6.27
N ALA A 16 6.79 -4.62 -7.05
CA ALA A 16 8.10 -4.83 -6.48
C ALA A 16 8.29 -3.79 -5.37
N PRO A 17 8.91 -4.15 -4.23
CA PRO A 17 9.11 -3.21 -3.15
C PRO A 17 9.69 -1.93 -3.70
N GLY A 18 9.07 -0.81 -3.35
CA GLY A 18 9.42 0.49 -3.90
C GLY A 18 10.89 0.79 -3.68
N SER A 19 11.44 1.71 -4.48
CA SER A 19 12.83 2.14 -4.36
C SER A 19 13.16 2.62 -2.94
N GLU A 20 12.18 3.19 -2.25
CA GLU A 20 12.26 3.59 -0.85
C GLU A 20 12.49 2.39 0.08
N MET A 21 11.72 1.30 -0.05
CA MET A 21 11.85 0.11 0.79
C MET A 21 13.19 -0.58 0.57
N LYS A 22 13.61 -0.73 -0.69
CA LYS A 22 14.94 -1.29 -1.03
C LYS A 22 16.07 -0.45 -0.47
N THR A 23 15.95 0.88 -0.56
CA THR A 23 16.93 1.82 -0.03
C THR A 23 16.99 1.75 1.50
N THR A 24 15.85 1.69 2.18
CA THR A 24 15.76 1.54 3.63
C THR A 24 16.45 0.26 4.11
N ILE A 25 16.16 -0.89 3.50
CA ILE A 25 16.81 -2.15 3.86
C ILE A 25 18.33 -2.06 3.67
N ARG A 26 18.78 -1.47 2.56
CA ARG A 26 20.22 -1.26 2.30
C ARG A 26 20.88 -0.39 3.36
N LEU A 27 20.26 0.75 3.72
CA LEU A 27 20.80 1.68 4.71
C LEU A 27 20.76 1.08 6.12
N ALA A 28 19.68 0.39 6.49
CA ALA A 28 19.56 -0.30 7.77
C ALA A 28 20.66 -1.36 7.93
N LYS A 29 20.93 -2.16 6.89
CA LYS A 29 22.05 -3.12 6.89
C LYS A 29 23.41 -2.43 7.07
N LYS A 30 23.66 -1.32 6.36
CA LYS A 30 24.91 -0.55 6.51
C LYS A 30 25.09 -0.03 7.94
N GLN A 31 24.02 0.42 8.58
CA GLN A 31 24.04 0.91 9.96
C GLN A 31 23.92 -0.18 11.02
N LYS A 32 23.88 -1.47 10.62
CA LYS A 32 23.65 -2.62 11.51
C LYS A 32 22.39 -2.46 12.37
N ALA A 33 21.38 -1.77 11.84
CA ALA A 33 20.09 -1.62 12.50
C ALA A 33 19.30 -2.95 12.40
N ARG A 34 18.49 -3.23 13.42
CA ARG A 34 17.56 -4.37 13.38
C ARG A 34 16.47 -4.09 12.36
N ILE A 35 16.20 -5.07 11.50
CA ILE A 35 15.17 -4.96 10.45
C ILE A 35 14.02 -5.88 10.84
N ALA A 36 12.80 -5.34 10.82
CA ALA A 36 11.57 -6.09 10.96
C ALA A 36 10.70 -5.84 9.73
N LEU A 37 10.16 -6.90 9.13
CA LEU A 37 9.16 -6.81 8.08
C LEU A 37 7.79 -6.80 8.75
N ILE A 38 7.05 -5.71 8.58
CA ILE A 38 5.75 -5.53 9.24
C ILE A 38 4.56 -5.88 8.33
N ASP A 39 4.81 -6.05 7.03
CA ASP A 39 3.76 -6.36 6.05
C ASP A 39 3.57 -7.88 5.90
N GLN A 40 2.44 -8.24 5.31
CA GLN A 40 2.09 -9.61 4.98
C GLN A 40 2.92 -10.14 3.82
N ASP A 41 3.19 -11.45 3.84
CA ASP A 41 3.75 -12.14 2.67
C ASP A 41 2.87 -11.93 1.43
N ILE A 42 3.50 -11.44 0.36
CA ILE A 42 2.84 -11.10 -0.90
C ILE A 42 2.13 -12.31 -1.52
N GLU A 43 2.64 -13.54 -1.34
CA GLU A 43 1.98 -14.75 -1.85
C GLU A 43 0.62 -14.97 -1.16
N THR A 44 0.57 -14.71 0.15
CA THR A 44 -0.68 -14.82 0.91
C THR A 44 -1.67 -13.75 0.47
N THR A 45 -1.20 -12.52 0.28
CA THR A 45 -2.01 -11.41 -0.24
C THR A 45 -2.57 -11.71 -1.63
N LEU A 46 -1.74 -12.18 -2.58
CA LEU A 46 -2.16 -12.53 -3.94
C LEU A 46 -3.15 -13.71 -3.96
N LYS A 47 -2.94 -14.71 -3.08
CA LYS A 47 -3.88 -15.82 -2.91
C LYS A 47 -5.23 -15.35 -2.37
N ARG A 48 -5.24 -14.43 -1.40
CA ARG A 48 -6.49 -13.83 -0.91
C ARG A 48 -7.16 -12.98 -1.97
N PHE A 49 -6.39 -12.15 -2.68
CA PHE A 49 -6.87 -11.28 -3.75
C PHE A 49 -7.62 -12.09 -4.82
N SER A 50 -7.00 -13.14 -5.35
CA SER A 50 -7.62 -13.96 -6.41
C SER A 50 -8.94 -14.62 -5.96
N ARG A 51 -9.07 -14.90 -4.66
CA ARG A 51 -10.27 -15.49 -4.05
C ARG A 51 -11.32 -14.45 -3.64
N SER A 52 -10.95 -13.20 -3.39
CA SER A 52 -11.87 -12.15 -2.94
C SER A 52 -12.65 -11.50 -4.07
N LEU A 53 -12.17 -11.60 -5.31
CA LEU A 53 -12.84 -11.00 -6.47
C LEU A 53 -14.17 -11.68 -6.80
N THR A 54 -15.22 -10.86 -6.90
CA THR A 54 -16.50 -11.25 -7.50
C THR A 54 -16.37 -11.44 -9.02
N TRP A 55 -17.34 -12.15 -9.62
CA TRP A 55 -17.40 -12.32 -11.09
C TRP A 55 -17.44 -10.98 -11.85
N LYS A 56 -18.15 -9.98 -11.30
CA LYS A 56 -18.20 -8.62 -11.86
C LYS A 56 -16.83 -7.94 -11.82
N GLU A 57 -16.13 -7.98 -10.68
CA GLU A 57 -14.80 -7.39 -10.54
C GLU A 57 -13.77 -8.09 -11.45
N ARG A 58 -13.86 -9.42 -11.60
CA ARG A 58 -13.02 -10.18 -12.54
C ARG A 58 -13.22 -9.73 -13.98
N TRP A 59 -14.48 -9.54 -14.40
CA TRP A 59 -14.79 -9.07 -15.74
C TRP A 59 -14.29 -7.64 -15.98
N ASN A 60 -14.54 -6.73 -15.04
CA ASN A 60 -14.06 -5.35 -15.11
C ASN A 60 -12.53 -5.30 -15.23
N LEU A 61 -11.81 -6.08 -14.43
CA LEU A 61 -10.35 -6.14 -14.48
C LEU A 61 -9.84 -6.65 -15.84
N LEU A 62 -10.48 -7.68 -16.40
CA LEU A 62 -10.13 -8.17 -17.74
C LEU A 62 -10.34 -7.08 -18.78
N VAL A 63 -11.51 -6.44 -18.78
CA VAL A 63 -11.84 -5.35 -19.71
C VAL A 63 -10.84 -4.20 -19.60
N ASP A 64 -10.46 -3.80 -18.38
CA ASP A 64 -9.54 -2.69 -18.15
C ASP A 64 -8.11 -3.02 -18.61
N ILE A 65 -7.65 -4.26 -18.37
CA ILE A 65 -6.36 -4.75 -18.88
C ILE A 65 -6.36 -4.78 -20.42
N PHE A 66 -7.42 -5.30 -21.05
CA PHE A 66 -7.52 -5.38 -22.52
C PHE A 66 -7.66 -4.01 -23.18
N LYS A 67 -8.31 -3.05 -22.51
CA LYS A 67 -8.43 -1.67 -22.99
C LYS A 67 -7.18 -0.84 -22.71
N GLY A 68 -6.27 -1.31 -21.84
CA GLY A 68 -5.12 -0.52 -21.37
C GLY A 68 -5.52 0.70 -20.54
N VAL A 69 -6.75 0.72 -20.03
CA VAL A 69 -7.34 1.87 -19.33
C VAL A 69 -7.62 1.45 -17.90
N VAL A 70 -6.69 1.75 -17.01
CA VAL A 70 -6.97 1.70 -15.55
C VAL A 70 -7.64 3.00 -15.10
N LEU A 71 -7.44 4.10 -15.83
CA LEU A 71 -8.08 5.39 -15.63
C LEU A 71 -8.41 5.97 -17.02
N ARG A 72 -9.68 6.28 -17.32
CA ARG A 72 -10.03 6.96 -18.57
C ARG A 72 -9.29 8.30 -18.61
N LYS A 73 -8.66 8.64 -19.74
CA LYS A 73 -7.99 9.94 -19.96
C LYS A 73 -8.87 11.11 -19.51
N ASN A 74 -10.16 11.04 -19.84
CA ASN A 74 -11.18 12.04 -19.48
C ASN A 74 -11.41 12.16 -17.96
N GLU A 75 -11.32 11.06 -17.19
CA GLU A 75 -11.49 11.10 -15.72
C GLU A 75 -10.23 11.57 -14.97
N LEU A 76 -9.07 11.59 -15.66
CA LEU A 76 -7.81 12.17 -15.17
C LEU A 76 -7.76 13.67 -15.46
N GLU A 77 -8.28 14.10 -16.61
CA GLU A 77 -8.48 15.52 -16.96
C GLU A 77 -9.43 16.21 -15.97
N ASP A 78 -10.56 15.58 -15.61
CA ASP A 78 -11.50 16.11 -14.61
C ASP A 78 -10.90 16.27 -13.19
N LEU A 79 -9.80 15.57 -12.91
CA LEU A 79 -9.09 15.65 -11.63
C LEU A 79 -7.92 16.66 -11.64
N ASN A 80 -7.74 17.45 -12.71
CA ASN A 80 -6.54 18.27 -12.94
C ASN A 80 -5.24 17.47 -12.78
N ILE A 81 -5.27 16.17 -13.08
CA ILE A 81 -4.09 15.30 -13.09
C ILE A 81 -3.44 15.46 -14.48
N GLU A 82 -3.07 16.69 -14.83
CA GLU A 82 -2.22 16.94 -15.98
C GLU A 82 -0.82 16.43 -15.63
N LYS A 83 -0.50 15.24 -16.16
CA LYS A 83 0.80 14.56 -16.09
C LYS A 83 1.14 14.07 -14.68
N PHE A 84 0.77 12.82 -14.41
CA PHE A 84 1.31 12.04 -13.30
C PHE A 84 2.84 11.92 -13.49
N ASP A 85 3.60 12.81 -12.87
CA ASP A 85 5.05 12.70 -12.78
C ASP A 85 5.36 11.52 -11.86
N LEU A 86 5.56 10.34 -12.46
CA LEU A 86 5.86 9.08 -11.76
C LEU A 86 7.17 9.15 -10.96
N THR A 87 7.94 10.23 -11.05
CA THR A 87 9.12 10.47 -10.22
C THR A 87 8.79 11.03 -8.84
N LYS A 88 7.57 11.54 -8.62
CA LYS A 88 7.15 12.17 -7.36
C LYS A 88 6.04 11.40 -6.68
N VAL A 89 6.08 11.39 -5.34
CA VAL A 89 4.96 10.90 -4.53
C VAL A 89 3.82 11.92 -4.67
N PRO A 90 2.62 11.51 -5.13
CA PRO A 90 1.48 12.41 -5.24
C PRO A 90 1.06 12.96 -3.86
N SER A 91 0.33 14.07 -3.84
CA SER A 91 -0.20 14.60 -2.58
C SER A 91 -1.19 13.61 -1.94
N GLN A 92 -1.32 13.66 -0.61
CA GLN A 92 -2.24 12.79 0.13
C GLN A 92 -3.70 12.95 -0.31
N GLU A 93 -4.10 14.14 -0.77
CA GLU A 93 -5.43 14.37 -1.33
C GLU A 93 -5.65 13.59 -2.64
N VAL A 94 -4.68 13.65 -3.56
CA VAL A 94 -4.74 12.90 -4.83
C VAL A 94 -4.75 11.39 -4.57
N ILE A 95 -3.91 10.90 -3.65
CA ILE A 95 -3.88 9.49 -3.25
C ILE A 95 -5.26 9.05 -2.73
N ARG A 96 -5.87 9.83 -1.84
CA ARG A 96 -7.21 9.52 -1.29
C ARG A 96 -8.28 9.45 -2.37
N VAL A 97 -8.32 10.41 -3.29
CA VAL A 97 -9.27 10.41 -4.41
C VAL A 97 -9.10 9.16 -5.27
N LEU A 98 -7.87 8.78 -5.61
CA LEU A 98 -7.59 7.59 -6.41
C LEU A 98 -8.00 6.31 -5.71
N ILE A 99 -7.66 6.16 -4.41
CA ILE A 99 -8.08 5.01 -3.61
C ILE A 99 -9.61 4.90 -3.55
N ASN A 100 -10.31 6.02 -3.38
CA ASN A 100 -11.78 6.04 -3.34
C ASN A 100 -12.41 5.60 -4.67
N LYS A 101 -11.93 6.13 -5.81
CA LYS A 101 -12.37 5.66 -7.14
C LYS A 101 -12.10 4.17 -7.34
N MET A 102 -10.95 3.70 -6.88
CA MET A 102 -10.61 2.28 -6.95
C MET A 102 -11.55 1.43 -6.08
N ARG A 103 -11.91 1.93 -4.89
CA ARG A 103 -12.82 1.25 -3.95
C ARG A 103 -14.24 1.14 -4.48
N GLU A 104 -14.74 2.14 -5.20
CA GLU A 104 -16.06 2.07 -5.86
C GLU A 104 -16.11 0.98 -6.93
N ARG A 105 -15.05 0.87 -7.74
CA ARG A 105 -15.00 -0.08 -8.86
C ARG A 105 -14.60 -1.49 -8.44
N TYR A 106 -13.73 -1.58 -7.43
CA TYR A 106 -13.06 -2.80 -6.98
C TYR A 106 -13.01 -2.92 -5.44
N PRO A 107 -14.15 -2.94 -4.75
CA PRO A 107 -14.20 -2.92 -3.29
C PRO A 107 -13.45 -4.10 -2.65
N ASN A 108 -13.51 -5.31 -3.23
CA ASN A 108 -12.80 -6.47 -2.68
C ASN A 108 -11.30 -6.42 -2.94
N ILE A 109 -10.85 -5.69 -3.95
CA ILE A 109 -9.43 -5.43 -4.19
C ILE A 109 -8.90 -4.52 -3.09
N CYS A 110 -9.54 -3.37 -2.86
CA CYS A 110 -9.12 -2.43 -1.82
C CYS A 110 -9.16 -3.08 -0.45
N ARG A 111 -10.20 -3.88 -0.15
CA ARG A 111 -10.29 -4.64 1.10
C ARG A 111 -9.07 -5.52 1.36
N VAL A 112 -8.60 -6.27 0.36
CA VAL A 112 -7.47 -7.20 0.54
C VAL A 112 -6.11 -6.51 0.43
N LEU A 113 -5.94 -5.62 -0.54
CA LEU A 113 -4.64 -4.99 -0.82
C LEU A 113 -4.33 -3.78 0.04
N ILE A 114 -5.35 -3.17 0.66
CA ILE A 114 -5.21 -1.98 1.49
C ILE A 114 -5.68 -2.32 2.91
N ASP A 115 -6.98 -2.48 3.12
CA ASP A 115 -7.55 -2.51 4.47
C ASP A 115 -7.01 -3.69 5.33
N GLU A 116 -6.96 -4.91 4.78
CA GLU A 116 -6.43 -6.09 5.48
C GLU A 116 -4.93 -5.96 5.77
N ARG A 117 -4.15 -5.42 4.83
CA ARG A 117 -2.71 -5.20 5.00
C ARG A 117 -2.41 -4.10 6.01
N ASN A 118 -3.20 -3.02 6.01
CA ASN A 118 -3.10 -1.93 6.97
C ASN A 118 -3.29 -2.45 8.40
N LYS A 119 -4.27 -3.32 8.63
CA LYS A 119 -4.47 -3.99 9.93
C LYS A 119 -3.28 -4.84 10.36
N ILE A 120 -2.71 -5.61 9.44
CA ILE A 120 -1.54 -6.45 9.74
C ILE A 120 -0.32 -5.60 10.07
N MET A 121 -0.02 -4.59 9.24
CA MET A 121 1.10 -3.67 9.44
C MET A 121 0.96 -2.89 10.75
N ALA A 122 -0.23 -2.35 11.03
CA ALA A 122 -0.52 -1.63 12.27
C ALA A 122 -0.31 -2.53 13.48
N ARG A 123 -0.90 -3.74 13.48
CA ARG A 123 -0.75 -4.70 14.59
C ARG A 123 0.71 -5.09 14.83
N ASN A 124 1.46 -5.37 13.76
CA ASN A 124 2.87 -5.74 13.86
C ASN A 124 3.71 -4.58 14.39
N LEU A 125 3.41 -3.34 13.98
CA LEU A 125 4.09 -2.15 14.47
C LEU A 125 3.76 -1.87 15.94
N SER A 126 2.49 -1.94 16.35
CA SER A 126 2.07 -1.83 17.75
C SER A 126 2.73 -2.88 18.63
N TYR A 127 2.84 -4.12 18.16
CA TYR A 127 3.55 -5.18 18.86
C TYR A 127 5.03 -4.82 19.07
N LEU A 128 5.73 -4.37 18.02
CA LEU A 128 7.14 -3.97 18.12
C LEU A 128 7.34 -2.79 19.08
N MET A 129 6.41 -1.83 19.10
CA MET A 129 6.45 -0.69 20.01
C MET A 129 6.29 -1.11 21.47
N ASN A 130 5.40 -2.07 21.74
CA ASN A 130 5.18 -2.59 23.11
C ASN A 130 6.31 -3.50 23.60
N GLU A 131 6.91 -4.30 22.72
CA GLU A 131 8.05 -5.16 23.07
C GLU A 131 9.35 -4.39 23.28
N HIS A 132 9.47 -3.19 22.70
CA HIS A 132 10.68 -2.36 22.73
C HIS A 132 10.37 -0.90 23.07
N PRO A 133 9.76 -0.62 24.25
CA PRO A 133 9.30 0.72 24.62
C PRO A 133 10.43 1.74 24.76
N GLU A 134 11.66 1.29 24.96
CA GLU A 134 12.86 2.12 25.09
C GLU A 134 13.55 2.42 23.76
N LYS A 135 13.09 1.83 22.64
CA LYS A 135 13.72 1.97 21.33
C LYS A 135 12.95 2.94 20.43
N SER A 136 13.69 3.69 19.63
CA SER A 136 13.11 4.45 18.51
C SER A 136 12.90 3.52 17.31
N ILE A 137 11.66 3.46 16.81
CA ILE A 137 11.28 2.64 15.66
C ILE A 137 11.04 3.55 14.46
N LEU A 138 11.74 3.29 13.36
CA LEU A 138 11.49 3.93 12.06
C LEU A 138 10.70 2.97 11.18
N ALA A 139 9.43 3.29 10.91
CA ALA A 139 8.61 2.59 9.94
C ALA A 139 8.68 3.28 8.58
N VAL A 140 8.91 2.51 7.52
CA VAL A 140 8.86 3.00 6.14
C VAL A 140 7.78 2.22 5.41
N VAL A 141 6.71 2.92 5.03
CA VAL A 141 5.51 2.35 4.40
C VAL A 141 5.15 3.14 3.14
N GLY A 142 4.36 2.52 2.24
CA GLY A 142 3.84 3.22 1.08
C GLY A 142 2.83 4.30 1.46
N ALA A 143 2.81 5.42 0.74
CA ALA A 143 1.97 6.58 1.06
C ALA A 143 0.47 6.23 1.13
N GLY A 144 -0.01 5.26 0.34
CA GLY A 144 -1.40 4.80 0.38
C GLY A 144 -1.80 3.99 1.62
N HIS A 145 -0.83 3.60 2.47
CA HIS A 145 -1.07 2.85 3.70
C HIS A 145 -0.86 3.71 4.96
N GLU A 146 -0.12 4.80 4.83
CA GLU A 146 0.40 5.60 5.94
C GLU A 146 -0.70 6.10 6.89
N GLU A 147 -1.70 6.82 6.35
CA GLU A 147 -2.75 7.46 7.14
C GLU A 147 -3.54 6.46 7.98
N GLU A 148 -3.99 5.36 7.34
CA GLU A 148 -4.82 4.36 8.02
C GLU A 148 -4.03 3.54 9.04
N ILE A 149 -2.74 3.24 8.79
CA ILE A 149 -1.88 2.58 9.78
C ILE A 149 -1.78 3.44 11.04
N ILE A 150 -1.55 4.75 10.89
CA ILE A 150 -1.45 5.68 12.02
C ILE A 150 -2.76 5.66 12.84
N ASP A 151 -3.91 5.73 12.16
CA ASP A 151 -5.20 5.73 12.82
C ASP A 151 -5.50 4.43 13.56
N LEU A 152 -5.12 3.29 12.99
CA LEU A 152 -5.25 1.98 13.63
C LEU A 152 -4.37 1.87 14.88
N ILE A 153 -3.12 2.31 14.79
CA ILE A 153 -2.17 2.27 15.91
C ILE A 153 -2.63 3.19 17.06
N LYS A 154 -3.15 4.39 16.75
CA LYS A 154 -3.68 5.31 17.77
C LYS A 154 -4.84 4.68 18.56
N LYS A 155 -5.72 3.94 17.88
CA LYS A 155 -6.83 3.21 18.50
C LYS A 155 -6.33 2.06 19.37
N ASP A 156 -5.34 1.29 18.89
CA ASP A 156 -4.81 0.13 19.61
C ASP A 156 -4.00 0.50 20.86
N LEU A 157 -3.39 1.70 20.91
CA LEU A 157 -2.50 2.14 22.00
C LEU A 157 -3.09 3.24 22.89
N ASP A 158 -4.42 3.47 22.87
CA ASP A 158 -5.13 4.47 23.68
C ASP A 158 -4.44 5.86 23.66
N ASN A 159 -3.96 6.30 22.49
CA ASN A 159 -3.23 7.57 22.29
C ASN A 159 -1.90 7.76 23.07
N LYS A 160 -1.29 6.72 23.61
CA LYS A 160 -0.01 6.80 24.37
C LYS A 160 1.24 6.84 23.48
N ILE A 161 1.22 7.56 22.35
CA ILE A 161 2.31 7.57 21.39
C ILE A 161 2.79 8.99 21.14
N SER A 162 4.08 9.23 21.39
CA SER A 162 4.80 10.38 20.85
C SER A 162 5.48 9.95 19.55
N TYR A 163 5.10 10.57 18.42
CA TYR A 163 5.73 10.34 17.12
C TYR A 163 6.15 11.67 16.50
N SER A 164 7.27 11.66 15.78
CA SER A 164 7.70 12.78 14.94
C SER A 164 7.71 12.33 13.49
N PHE A 165 7.23 13.20 12.61
CA PHE A 165 7.08 12.90 11.19
C PHE A 165 8.05 13.77 10.37
N SER A 166 8.69 13.17 9.37
CA SER A 166 9.47 13.90 8.38
C SER A 166 9.14 13.36 6.99
N VAL A 167 8.34 14.11 6.23
CA VAL A 167 8.26 13.93 4.77
C VAL A 167 9.59 14.41 4.21
N LYS A 168 10.48 13.48 3.85
CA LYS A 168 11.56 13.83 2.94
C LYS A 168 10.97 13.85 1.53
N ASN A 169 10.47 15.02 1.12
CA ASN A 169 10.36 15.32 -0.30
C ASN A 169 11.77 15.16 -0.88
N SER A 170 11.93 14.19 -1.78
CA SER A 170 13.17 14.02 -2.51
C SER A 170 13.29 15.21 -3.45
N ASN A 171 14.08 16.20 -3.05
CA ASN A 171 14.64 17.22 -3.95
C ASN A 171 15.69 16.57 -4.84
#